data_AF-A0A8D5U9P0-F1
#
_entry.id   AF-A0A8D5U9P0-F1
#
_cell.length_a   1.000
_cell.length_b   1.000
_cell.length_c   1.000
_cell.angle_alpha   90.00
_cell.angle_beta   90.00
_cell.angle_gamma   90.00
#
_symmetry.space_group_name_H-M   'P 1'
#
loop_
_entity.id
_entity.type
_entity.pdbx_description
1 polymer ?
#
loop_
_entity_poly.entity_id
_entity_poly.type
_entity_poly.pdbx_seq_one_letter_code
_entity_poly.pdbx_strand_id
1 'polypeptide(L)'
;MYECCNTTFETLKEFKAHIKSRRTHSLTKSNIIQVGLPKELVNSMLYNKDFFMRMLNLSRINDNDKFLLPLSSDRNVIGSTLKRSLAVEVEGPKSENGLPTYVIYAGNLIYKINFKVDKIGERSSRISLITSFEADIGNLGRLMPSVVLKKLSILPSPNKILEEFEKEIRAIDLYSRDKEIAK
;
A
#
# COMPACT_ATOMS: atom_id res chain seq x y z
N MET A 1 19.79 5.82 0.60
CA MET A 1 18.97 6.89 1.17
C MET A 1 17.88 6.26 2.02
N TYR A 2 17.65 6.74 3.24
CA TYR A 2 16.61 6.23 4.16
C TYR A 2 15.48 7.26 4.28
N GLU A 3 14.25 6.82 4.52
CA GLU A 3 13.09 7.72 4.62
C GLU A 3 12.21 7.35 5.81
N CYS A 4 11.80 8.36 6.59
CA CYS A 4 10.81 8.24 7.66
C CYS A 4 10.31 9.61 8.08
N CYS A 5 9.09 9.70 8.59
CA CYS A 5 8.44 10.93 9.04
C CYS A 5 8.52 12.03 7.98
N ASN A 6 8.31 11.64 6.71
CA ASN A 6 8.39 12.51 5.52
C ASN A 6 9.73 13.27 5.39
N THR A 7 10.81 12.72 5.96
CA THR A 7 12.18 13.24 5.92
C THR A 7 13.11 12.20 5.29
N THR A 8 14.08 12.66 4.50
CA THR A 8 15.15 11.82 3.94
C THR A 8 16.40 11.90 4.82
N PHE A 9 17.11 10.78 4.94
CA PHE A 9 18.37 10.69 5.68
C PHE A 9 19.44 10.09 4.78
N GLU A 10 20.57 10.80 4.68
CA GLU A 10 21.69 10.38 3.83
C GLU A 10 22.45 9.23 4.47
N THR A 11 22.62 9.27 5.80
CA THR A 11 23.38 8.25 6.53
C THR A 11 22.49 7.36 7.42
N LEU A 12 22.93 6.11 7.60
CA LEU A 12 22.28 5.19 8.55
C LEU A 12 22.37 5.70 10.00
N LYS A 13 23.41 6.48 10.34
CA LYS A 13 23.63 7.03 11.67
C LYS A 13 22.54 8.06 12.01
N GLU A 14 22.29 9.01 11.12
CA GLU A 14 21.23 10.01 11.28
C GLU A 14 19.86 9.34 11.36
N PHE A 15 19.63 8.36 10.48
CA PHE A 15 18.38 7.63 10.48
C PHE A 15 18.12 6.90 11.81
N LYS A 16 19.13 6.21 12.37
CA LYS A 16 19.01 5.56 13.68
C LYS A 16 18.80 6.55 14.82
N ALA A 17 19.41 7.73 14.75
CA ALA A 17 19.19 8.80 15.74
C ALA A 17 17.74 9.29 15.68
N HIS A 18 17.17 9.44 14.48
CA HIS A 18 15.76 9.75 14.30
C HIS A 18 14.85 8.68 14.89
N ILE A 19 15.09 7.39 14.61
CA ILE A 19 14.29 6.28 15.19
C ILE A 19 14.33 6.30 16.72
N LYS A 20 15.49 6.61 17.32
CA LYS A 20 15.64 6.75 18.78
C LYS A 20 14.85 7.93 19.37
N SER A 21 14.67 9.00 18.60
CA SER A 21 14.06 10.25 19.10
C SER A 21 12.59 10.11 19.49
N ARG A 22 11.83 9.24 18.82
CA ARG A 22 10.37 9.13 18.95
C ARG A 22 9.89 7.69 18.88
N ARG A 23 8.76 7.42 19.51
CA ARG A 23 8.13 6.08 19.58
C ARG A 23 7.28 5.78 18.33
N THR A 24 6.57 6.76 17.82
CA THR A 24 5.70 6.59 16.66
C THR A 24 6.37 7.17 15.42
N HIS A 25 6.29 6.43 14.32
CA HIS A 25 6.90 6.76 13.05
C HIS A 25 5.86 6.65 11.95
N SER A 26 5.82 7.60 11.03
CA SER A 26 4.89 7.56 9.91
C SER A 26 5.59 7.88 8.61
N LEU A 27 5.02 7.43 7.49
CA LEU A 27 5.46 7.85 6.16
C LEU A 27 4.23 7.92 5.28
N THR A 28 4.08 9.03 4.57
CA THR A 28 3.02 9.21 3.59
C THR A 28 3.63 9.33 2.22
N LYS A 29 3.03 8.62 1.26
CA LYS A 29 3.39 8.69 -0.15
C LYS A 29 2.12 8.83 -0.95
N SER A 30 2.22 9.54 -2.07
CA SER A 30 1.10 9.72 -2.97
C SER A 30 1.55 9.55 -4.41
N ASN A 31 0.64 9.03 -5.23
CA ASN A 31 0.83 8.95 -6.67
C ASN A 31 -0.44 9.45 -7.37
N ILE A 32 -0.28 9.97 -8.59
CA ILE A 32 -1.37 10.43 -9.44
C ILE A 32 -1.29 9.67 -10.76
N ILE A 33 -2.37 8.97 -11.10
CA ILE A 33 -2.45 8.12 -12.28
C ILE A 33 -3.64 8.58 -13.12
N GLN A 34 -3.43 8.79 -14.42
CA GLN A 34 -4.51 9.03 -15.37
C GLN A 34 -4.85 7.73 -16.09
N VAL A 35 -6.15 7.43 -16.18
CA VAL A 35 -6.69 6.23 -16.81
C VAL A 35 -7.80 6.57 -17.79
N GLY A 36 -7.90 5.80 -18.87
CA GLY A 36 -8.96 5.89 -19.89
C GLY A 36 -10.27 5.24 -19.45
N LEU A 37 -10.65 5.41 -18.18
CA LEU A 37 -11.87 4.84 -17.60
C LEU A 37 -12.78 5.96 -17.06
N PRO A 38 -14.11 5.86 -17.23
CA PRO A 38 -15.07 6.79 -16.62
C PRO A 38 -14.98 6.80 -15.09
N LYS A 39 -15.28 7.95 -14.48
CA LYS A 39 -15.15 8.17 -13.03
C LYS A 39 -15.99 7.18 -12.22
N GLU A 40 -17.19 6.90 -12.69
CA GLU A 40 -18.17 6.02 -12.04
C GLU A 40 -17.65 4.58 -12.00
N LEU A 41 -17.06 4.12 -13.09
CA LEU A 41 -16.44 2.80 -13.17
C LEU A 41 -15.25 2.70 -12.21
N VAL A 42 -14.34 3.68 -12.23
CA VAL A 42 -13.19 3.70 -11.34
C VAL A 42 -13.64 3.72 -9.86
N ASN A 43 -14.62 4.55 -9.51
CA ASN A 43 -15.18 4.56 -8.16
C ASN A 43 -15.76 3.20 -7.79
N SER A 44 -16.56 2.57 -8.66
CA SER A 44 -17.12 1.25 -8.39
C SER A 44 -16.06 0.18 -8.12
N MET A 45 -14.92 0.25 -8.83
CA MET A 45 -13.78 -0.64 -8.59
C MET A 45 -13.13 -0.35 -7.23
N LEU A 46 -12.91 0.91 -6.89
CA LEU A 46 -12.29 1.30 -5.61
C LEU A 46 -13.18 1.01 -4.40
N TYR A 47 -14.51 1.07 -4.56
CA TYR A 47 -15.47 0.63 -3.55
C TYR A 47 -15.68 -0.90 -3.51
N ASN A 48 -15.03 -1.65 -4.40
CA ASN A 48 -15.06 -3.11 -4.37
C ASN A 48 -13.90 -3.66 -3.53
N LYS A 49 -14.23 -4.25 -2.37
CA LYS A 49 -13.25 -4.83 -1.45
C LYS A 49 -12.42 -5.94 -2.11
N ASP A 50 -13.02 -6.79 -2.92
CA ASP A 50 -12.31 -7.89 -3.60
C ASP A 50 -11.32 -7.37 -4.63
N PHE A 51 -11.66 -6.27 -5.33
CA PHE A 51 -10.72 -5.59 -6.22
C PHE A 51 -9.50 -5.08 -5.44
N PHE A 52 -9.72 -4.41 -4.32
CA PHE A 52 -8.65 -3.91 -3.46
C PHE A 52 -7.79 -5.06 -2.88
N MET A 53 -8.40 -6.18 -2.50
CA MET A 53 -7.67 -7.37 -2.03
C MET A 53 -6.78 -7.94 -3.14
N ARG A 54 -7.31 -8.08 -4.35
CA ARG A 54 -6.57 -8.57 -5.51
C ARG A 54 -5.40 -7.66 -5.88
N MET A 55 -5.61 -6.35 -5.85
CA MET A 55 -4.59 -5.33 -6.10
C MET A 55 -3.35 -5.52 -5.21
N LEU A 56 -3.56 -5.85 -3.93
CA LEU A 56 -2.48 -6.09 -2.97
C LEU A 56 -2.03 -7.55 -2.91
N ASN A 57 -2.56 -8.41 -3.78
CA ASN A 57 -2.33 -9.85 -3.80
C ASN A 57 -2.60 -10.50 -2.43
N LEU A 58 -3.65 -10.04 -1.75
CA LEU A 58 -4.05 -10.54 -0.43
C LEU A 58 -4.84 -11.84 -0.57
N SER A 59 -4.40 -12.88 0.15
CA SER A 59 -5.13 -14.15 0.21
C SER A 59 -5.99 -14.21 1.46
N ARG A 60 -7.29 -14.43 1.31
CA ARG A 60 -8.21 -14.55 2.45
C ARG A 60 -7.85 -15.80 3.28
N ILE A 61 -7.74 -15.64 4.60
CA ILE A 61 -7.48 -16.76 5.54
C ILE A 61 -8.81 -17.40 5.97
N ASN A 62 -9.79 -16.55 6.30
CA ASN A 62 -11.12 -16.94 6.74
C ASN A 62 -12.11 -15.78 6.49
N ASP A 63 -13.37 -15.97 6.85
CA ASP A 63 -14.43 -14.96 6.63
C ASP A 63 -14.37 -13.76 7.59
N ASN A 64 -13.40 -13.70 8.50
CA ASN A 64 -13.29 -12.65 9.52
C ASN A 64 -12.37 -11.49 9.11
N ASP A 65 -12.36 -11.11 7.83
CA ASP A 65 -11.53 -10.01 7.31
C ASP A 65 -10.02 -10.14 7.59
N LYS A 66 -9.55 -11.39 7.79
CA LYS A 66 -8.14 -11.72 7.95
C LYS A 66 -7.55 -12.21 6.62
N PHE A 67 -6.41 -11.63 6.26
CA PHE A 67 -5.73 -11.88 5.01
C PHE A 67 -4.25 -12.18 5.23
N LEU A 68 -3.66 -12.90 4.29
CA LEU A 68 -2.22 -13.05 4.16
C LEU A 68 -1.70 -12.00 3.19
N LEU A 69 -0.88 -11.09 3.71
CA LEU A 69 -0.08 -10.17 2.92
C LEU A 69 1.24 -10.85 2.55
N PRO A 70 1.45 -11.22 1.28
CA PRO A 70 2.70 -11.80 0.85
C PRO A 70 3.82 -10.76 0.99
N LEU A 71 4.89 -11.13 1.68
CA LEU A 71 6.08 -10.32 1.80
C LEU A 71 7.01 -10.66 0.62
N SER A 72 7.65 -9.64 0.07
CA SER A 72 8.68 -9.84 -0.95
C SER A 72 9.84 -10.63 -0.33
N SER A 73 10.10 -11.84 -0.86
CA SER A 73 11.36 -12.52 -0.61
C SER A 73 12.42 -11.87 -1.47
N ASP A 74 13.53 -11.41 -0.87
CA ASP A 74 14.69 -11.02 -1.66
C ASP A 74 15.21 -12.23 -2.44
N ARG A 75 15.19 -12.04 -3.77
CA ARG A 75 16.05 -12.56 -4.85
C ARG A 75 16.66 -13.97 -4.73
N ASN A 76 16.36 -14.78 -5.75
CA ASN A 76 17.24 -15.80 -6.33
C ASN A 76 17.76 -16.88 -5.36
N VAL A 77 16.86 -17.55 -4.63
CA VAL A 77 17.19 -18.82 -3.99
C VAL A 77 16.73 -19.94 -4.90
N ILE A 78 17.66 -20.76 -5.40
CA ILE A 78 17.35 -21.99 -6.13
C ILE A 78 16.72 -22.97 -5.12
N GLY A 79 15.46 -23.34 -5.33
CA GLY A 79 14.68 -24.19 -4.43
C GLY A 79 13.31 -23.60 -4.08
N SER A 80 12.49 -24.36 -3.34
CA SER A 80 11.17 -23.92 -2.88
C SER A 80 11.29 -22.99 -1.67
N THR A 81 11.41 -21.68 -1.90
CA THR A 81 11.27 -20.71 -0.81
C THR A 81 9.80 -20.63 -0.40
N LEU A 82 9.47 -21.00 0.84
CA LEU A 82 8.16 -20.70 1.44
C LEU A 82 7.91 -19.20 1.35
N LYS A 83 6.88 -18.78 0.61
CA LYS A 83 6.43 -17.38 0.57
C LYS A 83 6.21 -16.92 2.01
N ARG A 84 6.99 -15.93 2.46
CA ARG A 84 6.75 -15.30 3.76
C ARG A 84 5.48 -14.47 3.64
N SER A 85 4.58 -14.63 4.59
CA SER A 85 3.32 -13.87 4.62
C SER A 85 3.09 -13.32 6.01
N LEU A 86 2.46 -12.15 6.08
CA LEU A 86 1.98 -11.57 7.33
C LEU A 86 0.46 -11.71 7.41
N ALA A 87 -0.05 -12.21 8.53
CA ALA A 87 -1.46 -12.16 8.81
C ALA A 87 -1.84 -10.71 9.14
N VAL A 88 -2.78 -10.16 8.37
CA VAL A 88 -3.28 -8.79 8.49
C VAL A 88 -4.79 -8.79 8.56
N GLU A 89 -5.34 -7.76 9.19
CA GLU A 89 -6.78 -7.48 9.18
C GLU A 89 -7.03 -6.30 8.24
N VAL A 90 -8.08 -6.39 7.41
CA VAL A 90 -8.41 -5.31 6.47
C VAL A 90 -9.82 -4.80 6.67
N GLU A 91 -9.90 -3.52 7.01
CA GLU A 91 -11.14 -2.77 7.07
C GLU A 91 -11.37 -1.93 5.80
N GLY A 92 -12.63 -1.82 5.40
CA GLY A 92 -13.08 -0.96 4.32
C GLY A 92 -13.71 -1.68 3.13
N PRO A 93 -14.12 -0.94 2.10
CA PRO A 93 -13.96 0.52 1.99
C PRO A 93 -14.88 1.28 2.94
N LYS A 94 -14.32 2.24 3.68
CA LYS A 94 -15.07 3.26 4.41
C LYS A 94 -15.03 4.56 3.61
N SER A 95 -16.07 5.37 3.68
CA SER A 95 -16.02 6.73 3.14
C SER A 95 -15.49 7.66 4.23
N GLU A 96 -14.26 8.14 4.06
CA GLU A 96 -13.65 9.09 4.98
C GLU A 96 -13.43 10.41 4.24
N ASN A 97 -14.09 11.48 4.71
CA ASN A 97 -14.12 12.78 4.01
C ASN A 97 -14.54 12.67 2.53
N GLY A 98 -15.43 11.72 2.21
CA GLY A 98 -15.90 11.47 0.84
C GLY A 98 -14.94 10.65 -0.03
N LEU A 99 -13.85 10.12 0.53
CA LEU A 99 -12.85 9.33 -0.17
C LEU A 99 -12.97 7.84 0.19
N PRO A 100 -12.98 6.91 -0.80
CA PRO A 100 -12.78 5.49 -0.53
C PRO A 100 -11.48 5.27 0.25
N THR A 101 -11.61 4.67 1.43
CA THR A 101 -10.50 4.49 2.37
C THR A 101 -10.45 3.06 2.88
N TYR A 102 -9.26 2.46 2.82
CA TYR A 102 -8.97 1.15 3.39
C TYR A 102 -7.93 1.28 4.50
N VAL A 103 -8.07 0.44 5.52
CA VAL A 103 -7.11 0.35 6.63
C VAL A 103 -6.65 -1.09 6.78
N ILE A 104 -5.33 -1.29 6.81
CA ILE A 104 -4.71 -2.60 7.03
C ILE A 104 -4.00 -2.58 8.37
N TYR A 105 -4.38 -3.50 9.26
CA TYR A 105 -3.79 -3.68 10.58
C TYR A 105 -2.82 -4.87 10.55
N ALA A 106 -1.58 -4.60 10.95
CA ALA A 106 -0.45 -5.51 10.87
C ALA A 106 0.35 -5.48 12.18
N GLY A 107 -0.28 -5.92 13.29
CA GLY A 107 0.29 -5.80 14.63
C GLY A 107 0.38 -4.32 15.05
N ASN A 108 1.60 -3.81 15.28
CA ASN A 108 1.83 -2.41 15.67
C ASN A 108 1.91 -1.45 14.47
N LEU A 109 1.56 -1.93 13.28
CA LEU A 109 1.63 -1.19 12.03
C LEU A 109 0.22 -1.03 11.46
N ILE A 110 -0.10 0.20 11.07
CA ILE A 110 -1.37 0.55 10.45
C ILE A 110 -1.05 1.17 9.10
N TYR A 111 -1.61 0.62 8.03
CA TYR A 111 -1.61 1.27 6.71
C TYR A 111 -2.97 1.89 6.46
N LYS A 112 -2.98 3.12 5.97
CA LYS A 112 -4.19 3.80 5.52
C LYS A 112 -4.03 4.20 4.07
N ILE A 113 -4.99 3.80 3.24
CA ILE A 113 -4.94 3.96 1.80
C ILE A 113 -6.20 4.69 1.37
N ASN A 114 -6.05 5.93 0.90
CA ASN A 114 -7.14 6.80 0.48
C ASN A 114 -7.08 7.02 -1.03
N PHE A 115 -8.23 6.98 -1.69
CA PHE A 115 -8.34 7.23 -3.11
C PHE A 115 -9.16 8.48 -3.38
N LYS A 116 -8.72 9.32 -4.31
CA LYS A 116 -9.50 10.43 -4.87
C LYS A 116 -9.61 10.26 -6.37
N VAL A 117 -10.83 10.34 -6.91
CA VAL A 117 -11.07 10.20 -8.35
C VAL A 117 -11.70 11.47 -8.91
N ASP A 118 -10.96 12.11 -9.81
CA ASP A 118 -11.37 13.32 -10.52
C ASP A 118 -11.72 12.97 -11.97
N LYS A 119 -12.80 13.54 -12.51
CA LYS A 119 -13.20 13.35 -13.92
C LYS A 119 -12.30 14.18 -14.83
N ILE A 120 -11.78 13.59 -15.90
CA ILE A 120 -11.08 14.28 -16.99
C ILE A 120 -11.84 13.97 -18.28
N GLY A 121 -12.95 14.67 -18.51
CA GLY A 121 -13.85 14.38 -19.63
C GLY A 121 -14.66 13.08 -19.46
N GLU A 122 -15.40 12.68 -20.49
CA GLU A 122 -16.41 11.61 -20.37
C GLU A 122 -15.83 10.20 -20.18
N ARG A 123 -14.68 9.91 -20.78
CA ARG A 123 -14.08 8.56 -20.78
C ARG A 123 -12.75 8.47 -20.05
N SER A 124 -12.34 9.50 -19.29
CA SER A 124 -11.08 9.42 -18.56
C SER A 124 -11.16 10.03 -17.17
N SER A 125 -10.30 9.52 -16.29
CA SER A 125 -10.27 9.91 -14.88
C SER A 125 -8.84 10.04 -14.41
N ARG A 126 -8.65 10.87 -13.39
CA ARG A 126 -7.40 10.96 -12.63
C ARG A 126 -7.64 10.40 -11.24
N ILE A 127 -6.79 9.47 -10.86
CA ILE A 127 -6.81 8.81 -9.57
C ILE A 127 -5.62 9.33 -8.77
N SER A 128 -5.89 10.00 -7.66
CA SER A 128 -4.86 10.31 -6.67
C SER A 128 -4.94 9.26 -5.58
N LEU A 129 -3.86 8.50 -5.40
CA LEU A 129 -3.74 7.52 -4.34
C LEU A 129 -2.81 8.08 -3.26
N ILE A 130 -3.27 8.06 -2.01
CA ILE A 130 -2.51 8.50 -0.85
C ILE A 130 -2.40 7.32 0.11
N THR A 131 -1.18 6.82 0.28
CA THR A 131 -0.88 5.72 1.18
C THR A 131 -0.02 6.24 2.33
N SER A 132 -0.50 6.06 3.56
CA SER A 132 0.29 6.29 4.75
C SER A 132 0.49 4.99 5.52
N PHE A 133 1.64 4.88 6.17
CA PHE A 133 1.84 3.92 7.26
C PHE A 133 2.13 4.65 8.55
N GLU A 134 1.70 4.07 9.67
CA GLU A 134 2.07 4.46 11.02
C GLU A 134 2.53 3.23 11.81
N ALA A 135 3.72 3.30 12.40
CA ALA A 135 4.32 2.24 13.20
C ALA A 135 4.64 2.74 14.60
N ASP A 136 4.14 2.03 15.62
CA ASP A 136 4.55 2.20 17.01
C ASP A 136 5.62 1.16 17.38
N ILE A 137 6.86 1.62 17.55
CA ILE A 137 8.01 0.76 17.85
C ILE A 137 8.22 0.54 19.36
N GLY A 138 7.44 1.22 20.22
CA GLY A 138 7.59 1.17 21.66
C GLY A 138 8.94 1.69 22.19
N ASN A 139 9.14 1.60 23.51
CA ASN A 139 10.42 2.00 24.14
C ASN A 139 11.58 1.08 23.76
N LEU A 140 11.32 -0.23 23.60
CA LEU A 140 12.36 -1.19 23.21
C LEU A 140 12.83 -0.97 21.76
N GLY A 141 11.92 -0.65 20.85
CA GLY A 141 12.28 -0.34 19.47
C GLY A 141 13.13 0.93 19.35
N ARG A 142 12.90 1.92 20.23
CA ARG A 142 13.78 3.10 20.33
C ARG A 142 15.20 2.72 20.75
N LEU A 143 15.37 1.81 21.71
CA LEU A 143 16.69 1.35 22.16
C LEU A 143 17.39 0.48 21.11
N MET A 144 16.62 -0.26 20.30
CA MET A 144 17.11 -1.22 19.31
C MET A 144 16.70 -0.85 17.87
N PRO A 145 17.10 0.32 17.33
CA PRO A 145 16.64 0.77 16.02
C PRO A 145 17.05 -0.20 14.91
N SER A 146 18.21 -0.86 15.00
CA SER A 146 18.64 -1.85 14.00
C SER A 146 17.65 -3.03 13.85
N VAL A 147 17.02 -3.47 14.96
CA VAL A 147 16.04 -4.56 14.94
C VAL A 147 14.74 -4.09 14.30
N VAL A 148 14.33 -2.85 14.59
CA VAL A 148 13.17 -2.22 13.95
C VAL A 148 13.39 -2.13 12.44
N LEU A 149 14.55 -1.65 11.98
CA LEU A 149 14.85 -1.54 10.56
C LEU A 149 14.77 -2.88 9.82
N LYS A 150 15.31 -3.95 10.43
CA LYS A 150 15.23 -5.30 9.87
C LYS A 150 13.79 -5.84 9.80
N LYS A 151 12.93 -5.45 10.73
CA LYS A 151 11.51 -5.82 10.72
C LYS A 151 10.68 -4.98 9.75
N LEU A 152 11.02 -3.71 9.56
CA LEU A 152 10.33 -2.84 8.60
C LEU A 152 10.73 -3.16 7.15
N SER A 153 11.98 -3.59 6.92
CA SER A 153 12.46 -3.90 5.57
C SER A 153 11.75 -5.09 4.91
N ILE A 154 11.08 -5.95 5.68
CA ILE A 154 10.30 -7.07 5.14
C ILE A 154 8.87 -6.68 4.80
N LEU A 155 8.40 -5.52 5.25
CA LEU A 155 7.02 -5.06 5.07
C LEU A 155 6.94 -4.20 3.79
N PRO A 156 5.82 -4.24 3.06
CA PRO A 156 5.66 -3.41 1.88
C PRO A 156 5.68 -1.94 2.31
N SER A 157 6.52 -1.15 1.63
CA SER A 157 6.53 0.30 1.81
C SER A 157 5.25 0.92 1.21
N PRO A 158 4.85 2.13 1.64
CA PRO A 158 3.78 2.86 0.96
C PRO A 158 4.00 2.99 -0.55
N ASN A 159 5.25 3.21 -0.99
CA ASN A 159 5.60 3.24 -2.42
C ASN A 159 5.28 1.91 -3.11
N LYS A 160 5.56 0.78 -2.47
CA LYS A 160 5.25 -0.53 -3.07
C LYS A 160 3.75 -0.73 -3.28
N ILE A 161 2.93 -0.25 -2.35
CA ILE A 161 1.46 -0.25 -2.50
C ILE A 161 1.04 0.62 -3.69
N LEU A 162 1.66 1.81 -3.87
CA LEU A 162 1.39 2.68 -5.02
C LEU A 162 1.74 1.99 -6.35
N GLU A 163 2.89 1.32 -6.41
CA GLU A 163 3.38 0.60 -7.60
C GLU A 163 2.43 -0.55 -8.01
N GLU A 164 2.00 -1.38 -7.05
CA GLU A 164 1.09 -2.50 -7.35
C GLU A 164 -0.29 -2.00 -7.79
N PHE A 165 -0.80 -0.92 -7.18
CA PHE A 165 -2.03 -0.29 -7.66
C PHE A 165 -1.90 0.23 -9.09
N GLU A 166 -0.82 0.98 -9.36
CA GLU A 166 -0.59 1.54 -10.69
C GLU A 166 -0.51 0.44 -11.76
N LYS A 167 0.18 -0.66 -11.44
CA LYS A 167 0.28 -1.82 -12.33
C LYS A 167 -1.09 -2.43 -12.62
N GLU A 168 -1.89 -2.70 -11.60
CA GLU A 168 -3.22 -3.33 -11.74
C GLU A 168 -4.19 -2.42 -12.51
N ILE A 169 -4.25 -1.13 -12.17
CA ILE A 169 -5.19 -0.21 -12.82
C ILE A 169 -4.82 0.06 -14.28
N ARG A 170 -3.52 0.13 -14.60
CA ARG A 170 -3.05 0.25 -15.99
C ARG A 170 -3.33 -1.00 -16.80
N ALA A 171 -3.17 -2.19 -16.23
CA ALA A 171 -3.53 -3.43 -16.91
C ALA A 171 -5.01 -3.41 -17.32
N ILE A 172 -5.89 -3.00 -16.41
CA ILE A 172 -7.33 -2.92 -16.66
C ILE A 172 -7.69 -1.86 -17.70
N ASP A 173 -7.06 -0.69 -17.65
CA ASP A 173 -7.23 0.37 -18.67
C ASP A 173 -6.86 -0.17 -20.06
N LEU A 174 -5.72 -0.85 -20.19
CA LEU A 174 -5.28 -1.47 -21.46
C LEU A 174 -6.30 -2.51 -21.97
N TYR A 175 -6.70 -3.46 -21.14
CA TYR A 175 -7.70 -4.48 -21.52
C TYR A 175 -9.05 -3.88 -21.94
N SER A 176 -9.43 -2.75 -21.36
CA SER A 176 -10.69 -2.06 -21.69
C SER A 176 -10.63 -1.41 -23.07
N ARG A 177 -9.48 -0.83 -23.44
CA ARG A 177 -9.27 -0.22 -24.76
C ARG A 177 -9.23 -1.24 -25.89
N ASP A 178 -8.57 -2.39 -25.68
CA ASP A 178 -8.50 -3.44 -26.70
C ASP A 178 -9.90 -3.98 -27.07
N LYS A 179 -10.81 -4.04 -26.11
CA LYS A 179 -12.22 -4.42 -26.35
C LYS A 179 -13.04 -3.36 -27.07
N GLU A 180 -12.68 -2.08 -26.96
CA GLU A 180 -13.32 -1.02 -27.74
C GLU A 180 -12.85 -1.00 -29.20
N ILE A 181 -11.60 -1.39 -29.48
CA ILE A 181 -11.04 -1.45 -30.84
C ILE A 181 -11.56 -2.67 -31.63
N ALA A 182 -11.93 -3.75 -30.94
CA ALA A 182 -12.47 -4.97 -31.57
C ALA A 182 -13.97 -4.89 -31.91
N LYS A 183 -14.63 -3.74 -31.68
CA LYS A 183 -16.03 -3.46 -32.04
C LYS A 183 -16.10 -2.49 -33.20
#